data_AF-A0A2S9GL75-F1
#
_entry.id   AF-A0A2S9GL75-F1
#
_cell.length_a   1.000
_cell.length_b   1.000
_cell.length_c   1.000
_cell.angle_alpha   90.00
_cell.angle_beta   90.00
_cell.angle_gamma   90.00
#
_symmetry.space_group_name_H-M   'P 1'
#
loop_
_entity.id
_entity.type
_entity.pdbx_description
1 polymer ?
#
loop_
_entity_poly.entity_id
_entity_poly.type
_entity_poly.pdbx_seq_one_letter_code
_entity_poly.pdbx_strand_id
1 'polypeptide(L)'
;LVADMDLVREVASTGSSLRKAKNLRVRLPLPRLTVAVDDPARLEPYRELIADELNVKAVELTDDIASHGRFELTVNARVAGP
;
A
#
# COMPACT_ATOMS: atom_id res chain seq x y z
N LEU A 1 8.70 14.60 -5.60
CA LEU A 1 7.69 15.22 -4.70
C LEU A 1 6.26 14.97 -5.16
N VAL A 2 5.76 15.59 -6.24
CA VAL A 2 4.35 15.37 -6.68
C VAL A 2 4.09 13.89 -7.00
N ALA A 3 4.95 13.28 -7.81
CA ALA A 3 4.84 11.87 -8.17
C ALA A 3 4.97 10.90 -7.00
N ASP A 4 5.65 11.29 -5.91
CA ASP A 4 5.80 10.45 -4.71
C ASP A 4 4.57 10.56 -3.82
N MET A 5 4.00 11.76 -3.70
CA MET A 5 2.71 11.97 -3.02
C MET A 5 1.54 11.32 -3.73
N ASP A 6 1.55 11.28 -5.06
CA ASP A 6 0.56 10.55 -5.83
C ASP A 6 0.62 9.04 -5.52
N LEU A 7 1.84 8.48 -5.44
CA LEU A 7 2.05 7.07 -5.08
C LEU A 7 1.61 6.75 -3.64
N VAL A 8 1.97 7.61 -2.68
CA VAL A 8 1.51 7.47 -1.28
C VAL A 8 -0.01 7.46 -1.20
N ARG A 9 -0.68 8.39 -1.90
CA ARG A 9 -2.13 8.47 -1.95
C ARG A 9 -2.75 7.24 -2.60
N GLU A 10 -2.14 6.70 -3.65
CA GLU A 10 -2.60 5.46 -4.29
C GLU A 10 -2.54 4.26 -3.33
N VAL A 11 -1.43 4.11 -2.61
CA VAL A 11 -1.26 3.07 -1.59
C VAL A 11 -2.31 3.19 -0.48
N ALA A 12 -2.50 4.39 0.07
CA ALA A 12 -3.50 4.65 1.10
C ALA A 12 -4.93 4.38 0.62
N SER A 13 -5.29 4.83 -0.58
CA SER A 13 -6.62 4.62 -1.16
C SER A 13 -6.90 3.12 -1.38
N THR A 14 -5.91 2.39 -1.90
CA THR A 14 -5.99 0.95 -2.14
C THR A 14 -6.10 0.18 -0.82
N GLY A 15 -5.26 0.48 0.17
CA GLY A 15 -5.28 -0.17 1.47
C GLY A 15 -6.59 0.06 2.24
N SER A 16 -7.14 1.27 2.19
CA SER A 16 -8.44 1.59 2.81
C SER A 16 -9.60 0.86 2.13
N SER A 17 -9.59 0.81 0.79
CA SER A 17 -10.56 0.05 0.00
C SER A 17 -10.51 -1.44 0.32
N LEU A 18 -9.31 -1.99 0.51
CA LEU A 18 -9.12 -3.39 0.87
C LEU A 18 -9.67 -3.70 2.27
N ARG A 19 -9.35 -2.86 3.25
CA ARG A 19 -9.92 -2.97 4.61
C ARG A 19 -11.44 -3.01 4.58
N LYS A 20 -12.05 -2.11 3.78
CA LYS A 20 -13.50 -2.06 3.60
C LYS A 20 -14.03 -3.34 2.97
N ALA A 21 -13.43 -3.80 1.88
CA ALA A 21 -13.81 -5.04 1.20
C ALA A 21 -13.74 -6.27 2.12
N LYS A 22 -12.80 -6.27 3.07
CA LYS A 22 -12.62 -7.33 4.07
C LYS A 22 -13.36 -7.11 5.38
N ASN A 23 -14.16 -6.03 5.50
CA ASN A 23 -14.85 -5.66 6.74
C ASN A 23 -13.93 -5.57 7.97
N LEU A 24 -12.67 -5.18 7.76
CA LEU A 24 -11.68 -5.02 8.82
C LEU A 24 -11.96 -3.72 9.58
N ARG A 25 -12.09 -3.82 10.90
CA ARG A 25 -12.41 -2.67 11.76
C ARG A 25 -11.22 -1.71 11.80
N VAL A 26 -11.43 -0.46 11.39
CA VAL A 26 -10.38 0.56 11.31
C VAL A 26 -9.76 0.87 12.68
N ARG A 27 -10.50 0.73 13.78
CA ARG A 27 -9.96 1.02 15.12
C ARG A 27 -8.87 0.03 15.61
N LEU A 28 -8.80 -1.17 15.02
CA LEU A 28 -7.81 -2.17 15.42
C LEU A 28 -6.64 -2.11 14.43
N PRO A 29 -5.43 -1.79 14.90
CA PRO A 29 -4.28 -1.74 14.02
C PRO A 29 -3.97 -3.13 13.48
N LEU A 30 -3.82 -3.25 12.16
CA LEU A 30 -3.37 -4.51 11.56
C LEU A 30 -1.88 -4.70 11.87
N PRO A 31 -1.42 -5.96 12.02
CA PRO A 31 -0.03 -6.21 12.39
C PRO A 31 0.96 -5.74 11.31
N ARG A 32 0.60 -5.83 10.03
CA ARG A 32 1.52 -5.59 8.93
C ARG A 32 0.78 -5.32 7.61
N LEU A 33 1.38 -4.48 6.77
CA LEU A 33 1.03 -4.25 5.36
C LEU A 33 2.29 -4.43 4.52
N THR A 34 2.21 -5.17 3.41
CA THR A 34 3.28 -5.22 2.40
C THR A 34 2.84 -4.43 1.18
N VAL A 35 3.69 -3.52 0.72
CA VAL A 35 3.50 -2.71 -0.48
C VAL A 35 4.56 -3.13 -1.48
N ALA A 36 4.12 -3.79 -2.55
CA ALA A 36 4.99 -4.18 -3.66
C ALA A 36 4.91 -3.12 -4.78
N VAL A 37 6.02 -2.47 -5.10
CA VAL A 37 6.13 -1.42 -6.13
C VAL A 37 7.51 -1.48 -6.79
N ASP A 38 7.64 -0.99 -8.03
CA ASP A 38 8.90 -1.09 -8.80
C ASP A 38 10.09 -0.38 -8.14
N ASP A 39 9.85 0.72 -7.42
CA ASP A 39 10.88 1.45 -6.69
C ASP A 39 10.43 1.74 -5.23
N PRO A 40 10.67 0.78 -4.32
CA PRO A 40 10.26 0.88 -2.91
C PRO A 40 10.94 2.05 -2.18
N ALA A 41 12.14 2.45 -2.61
CA ALA A 41 12.92 3.51 -1.97
C ALA A 41 12.19 4.86 -2.01
N ARG A 42 11.31 5.07 -2.99
CA ARG A 42 10.46 6.27 -3.09
C ARG A 42 9.44 6.39 -1.96
N LEU A 43 9.05 5.27 -1.36
CA LEU A 43 8.06 5.22 -0.28
C LEU A 43 8.70 5.15 1.11
N GLU A 44 9.98 4.80 1.22
CA GLU A 44 10.67 4.70 2.52
C GLU A 44 10.53 5.98 3.38
N PRO A 45 10.68 7.21 2.83
CA PRO A 45 10.50 8.43 3.62
C PRO A 45 9.07 8.63 4.14
N TYR A 46 8.09 7.93 3.55
CA TYR A 46 6.66 8.06 3.86
C TYR A 46 6.09 6.82 4.54
N ARG A 47 6.94 5.87 4.93
CA ARG A 47 6.55 4.60 5.54
C ARG A 47 5.68 4.80 6.78
N GLU A 48 6.05 5.74 7.65
CA GLU A 48 5.28 6.06 8.87
C GLU A 48 3.94 6.73 8.53
N LEU A 49 3.93 7.65 7.57
CA LEU A 49 2.70 8.29 7.09
C LEU A 49 1.70 7.26 6.55
N ILE A 50 2.18 6.29 5.76
CA ILE A 50 1.36 5.19 5.24
C ILE A 50 0.83 4.32 6.38
N ALA A 51 1.68 4.05 7.39
CA ALA A 51 1.31 3.25 8.54
C ALA A 51 0.16 3.89 9.35
N ASP A 52 0.25 5.19 9.58
CA ASP A 52 -0.75 5.97 10.31
C ASP A 52 -2.07 6.04 9.54
N GLU A 53 -2.02 6.37 8.25
CA GLU A 53 -3.21 6.50 7.40
C GLU A 53 -4.00 5.18 7.29
N LEU A 54 -3.29 4.05 7.27
CA LEU A 54 -3.90 2.72 7.17
C LEU A 54 -4.08 2.02 8.52
N ASN A 55 -3.73 2.68 9.63
CA ASN A 55 -3.67 2.12 10.97
C ASN A 55 -3.03 0.72 11.00
N VAL A 56 -1.76 0.61 10.59
CA VAL A 56 -1.00 -0.64 10.62
C VAL A 56 0.26 -0.48 11.46
N LYS A 57 0.70 -1.55 12.13
CA LYS A 57 1.89 -1.50 13.00
C LYS A 57 3.20 -1.50 12.23
N ALA A 58 3.20 -2.08 11.02
CA ALA A 58 4.39 -2.20 10.19
C ALA A 58 4.00 -2.09 8.71
N VAL A 59 4.83 -1.37 7.94
CA VAL A 59 4.77 -1.31 6.49
C VAL A 59 6.08 -1.88 5.96
N GLU A 60 5.98 -2.93 5.15
CA GLU A 60 7.10 -3.53 4.43
C GLU A 60 7.01 -3.11 2.97
N LEU A 61 8.12 -2.61 2.43
CA LEU A 61 8.22 -2.17 1.05
C LEU A 61 9.11 -3.17 0.30
N THR A 62 8.69 -3.57 -0.90
CA THR A 62 9.41 -4.56 -1.69
C THR A 62 9.20 -4.34 -3.18
N ASP A 63 10.20 -4.69 -3.98
CA ASP A 63 10.15 -4.75 -5.44
C ASP A 63 9.79 -6.15 -5.96
N ASP A 64 9.66 -7.12 -5.04
CA ASP A 64 9.34 -8.51 -5.36
C ASP A 64 7.83 -8.71 -5.56
N ILE A 65 7.33 -8.13 -6.65
CA ILE A 65 5.93 -8.23 -7.08
C ILE A 65 5.55 -9.69 -7.39
N ALA A 66 6.51 -10.51 -7.81
CA ALA A 66 6.29 -11.89 -8.25
C ALA A 66 6.12 -12.88 -7.09
N SER A 67 6.77 -12.69 -5.95
CA SER A 67 6.72 -13.64 -4.82
C SER A 67 5.52 -13.47 -3.89
N HIS A 68 4.90 -12.29 -3.84
CA HIS A 68 3.77 -11.99 -2.96
C HIS A 68 2.39 -12.36 -3.55
N GLY A 69 2.36 -13.36 -4.44
CA GLY A 69 1.17 -13.90 -5.10
C GLY A 69 0.15 -14.57 -4.17
N ARG A 70 -0.47 -13.81 -3.26
CA ARG A 70 -1.88 -13.97 -2.90
C ARG A 70 -2.54 -12.61 -3.05
N PHE A 71 -3.07 -12.40 -4.25
CA PHE A 71 -3.63 -11.16 -4.77
C PHE A 71 -4.68 -10.53 -3.87
N GLU A 72 -4.30 -9.43 -3.22
CA GLU A 72 -5.20 -8.36 -2.78
C GLU A 72 -4.61 -6.97 -3.11
N LEU A 73 -3.73 -6.92 -4.10
CA LEU A 73 -3.34 -5.67 -4.75
C LEU A 73 -4.34 -5.44 -5.89
N THR A 74 -5.33 -4.59 -5.67
CA THR A 74 -6.16 -4.09 -6.78
C THR A 74 -5.27 -3.16 -7.60
N VAL A 75 -4.56 -3.73 -8.57
CA VAL A 75 -3.85 -2.98 -9.61
C VAL A 75 -4.87 -2.01 -10.20
N ASN A 76 -4.57 -0.71 -10.15
CA ASN A 76 -5.29 0.26 -10.94
C ASN A 76 -4.93 0.02 -12.41
N ALA A 77 -5.65 -0.91 -13.04
CA ALA A 77 -5.44 -1.35 -14.43
C ALA A 77 -5.55 -0.21 -15.46
N ARG A 78 -5.81 1.02 -15.03
CA ARG A 78 -5.83 2.23 -15.86
C ARG A 78 -4.46 2.91 -15.98
N VAL A 79 -3.51 2.68 -15.07
CA VAL A 79 -2.17 3.31 -15.10
C VAL A 79 -1.08 2.30 -15.48
N ALA A 80 -1.34 1.00 -15.28
CA ALA A 80 -0.40 -0.09 -15.56
C ALA A 80 -0.42 -0.62 -17.02
N GLY A 81 -0.76 0.22 -18.01
CA GLY A 81 -0.41 -0.07 -19.42
C GLY A 81 -1.17 0.76 -20.48
N PRO A 82 -0.70 0.79 -21.74
CA PRO A 82 0.67 0.54 -22.23
C PRO A 82 1.61 1.74 -22.06
#